data_AF-A0A7V4CJ34-F1
#
_entry.id   AF-A0A7V4CJ34-F1
#
_cell.length_a   1.000
_cell.length_b   1.000
_cell.length_c   1.000
_cell.angle_alpha   90.00
_cell.angle_beta   90.00
_cell.angle_gamma   90.00
#
_symmetry.space_group_name_H-M   'P 1'
#
loop_
_entity.id
_entity.type
_entity.pdbx_description
1 polymer ?
#
loop_
_entity_poly.entity_id
_entity_poly.type
_entity_poly.pdbx_seq_one_letter_code
_entity_poly.pdbx_strand_id
1 'polypeptide(L)'
;MSKIKFENERKSLLKLIQPLKENLRNEIFFRWLDYEKGFSAEGKFTRQVDWIENLIQSLEYLGPKKSGRGWWEIAEEKIFDPLLLEFLKVIQIKFYHRKTFPKSTQEKELKGILEFILKIGKLKRMERTYWKAWGIKNAESVAEHIFFTSLLAWIFGREKKHLNQTKLLKMALSHEISAVIIGDTIPYIEKLPSQIKKRKEILKKWPRLPEYEKAKRFLRQYNKEKKAMEKLTLSLEPGLRKEIISLWEEYRKVSSAEAIFLNQVNVLAVLIQGVLYHKKYKITLTPLFEWAFEKCDDPILLSFLEKLSKL
;
A
#
# COMPACT_ATOMS: atom_id res chain seq x y z
N MET A 1 14.21 1.96 24.48
CA MET A 1 14.96 2.52 23.34
C MET A 1 16.14 3.30 23.89
N SER A 2 17.36 3.17 23.33
CA SER A 2 18.49 3.97 23.84
C SER A 2 18.28 5.45 23.51
N LYS A 3 18.70 6.34 24.41
CA LYS A 3 18.64 7.80 24.22
C LYS A 3 19.35 8.22 22.92
N ILE A 4 20.43 7.51 22.57
CA ILE A 4 21.21 7.71 21.34
C ILE A 4 20.39 7.38 20.09
N LYS A 5 19.68 6.23 20.08
CA LYS A 5 18.83 5.83 18.93
C LYS A 5 17.75 6.89 18.66
N PHE A 6 17.05 7.31 19.72
CA PHE A 6 15.99 8.32 19.61
C PHE A 6 16.51 9.65 19.03
N GLU A 7 17.65 10.15 19.50
CA GLU A 7 18.22 11.40 18.98
C GLU A 7 18.67 11.27 17.51
N ASN A 8 19.19 10.10 17.11
CA ASN A 8 19.57 9.86 15.72
C ASN A 8 18.34 9.82 14.79
N GLU A 9 17.27 9.13 15.20
CA GLU A 9 16.01 9.09 14.45
C GLU A 9 15.37 10.47 14.36
N ARG A 10 15.33 11.21 15.48
CA ARG A 10 14.83 12.59 15.52
C ARG A 10 15.55 13.50 14.53
N LYS A 11 16.89 13.50 14.55
CA LYS A 11 17.72 14.31 13.63
C LYS A 11 17.47 13.93 12.17
N SER A 12 17.38 12.63 11.90
CA SER A 12 17.15 12.09 10.55
C SER A 12 15.78 12.52 10.02
N LEU A 13 14.73 12.39 10.84
CA LEU A 13 13.39 12.80 10.46
C LEU A 13 13.33 14.30 10.19
N LEU A 14 13.84 15.14 11.10
CA LEU A 14 13.84 16.60 10.93
C LEU A 14 14.52 17.05 9.62
N LYS A 15 15.61 16.37 9.24
CA LYS A 15 16.28 16.62 7.95
C LYS A 15 15.39 16.21 6.77
N LEU A 16 14.70 15.07 6.85
CA LEU A 16 13.83 14.57 5.78
C LEU A 16 12.63 15.50 5.53
N ILE A 17 12.03 16.02 6.58
CA ILE A 17 10.82 16.86 6.49
C ILE A 17 11.11 18.37 6.37
N GLN A 18 12.39 18.78 6.43
CA GLN A 18 12.80 20.18 6.30
C GLN A 18 12.21 20.88 5.06
N PRO A 19 12.16 20.26 3.85
CA PRO A 19 11.66 20.93 2.66
C PRO A 19 10.13 21.13 2.64
N LEU A 20 9.40 20.53 3.59
CA LEU A 20 7.94 20.56 3.61
C LEU A 20 7.43 21.87 4.23
N LYS A 21 6.20 22.26 3.85
CA LYS A 21 5.47 23.36 4.50
C LYS A 21 5.38 23.10 6.02
N GLU A 22 5.45 24.17 6.81
CA GLU A 22 5.51 24.08 8.27
C GLU A 22 4.38 23.25 8.89
N ASN A 23 3.15 23.43 8.43
CA ASN A 23 2.01 22.65 8.90
C ASN A 23 2.15 21.14 8.60
N LEU A 24 2.72 20.74 7.47
CA LEU A 24 2.98 19.33 7.11
C LEU A 24 4.12 18.76 7.95
N ARG A 25 5.19 19.55 8.06
CA ARG A 25 6.36 19.20 8.85
C ARG A 25 5.98 18.92 10.30
N ASN A 26 5.20 19.82 10.90
CA ASN A 26 4.75 19.69 12.28
C ASN A 26 3.84 18.46 12.44
N GLU A 27 2.88 18.25 11.52
CA GLU A 27 2.01 17.08 11.57
C GLU A 27 2.82 15.76 11.54
N ILE A 28 3.70 15.58 10.56
CA ILE A 28 4.52 14.36 10.44
C ILE A 28 5.39 14.17 11.69
N PHE A 29 6.04 15.23 12.15
CA PHE A 29 6.89 15.17 13.34
C PHE A 29 6.11 14.75 14.58
N PHE A 30 4.93 15.33 14.81
CA PHE A 30 4.12 15.00 15.97
C PHE A 30 3.55 13.57 15.90
N ARG A 31 3.17 13.08 14.71
CA ARG A 31 2.72 11.68 14.56
C ARG A 31 3.84 10.69 14.83
N TRP A 32 5.06 10.97 14.36
CA TRP A 32 6.23 10.18 14.71
C TRP A 32 6.53 10.22 16.21
N LEU A 33 6.53 11.42 16.81
CA LEU A 33 6.82 11.57 18.24
C LEU A 33 5.81 10.85 19.12
N ASP A 34 4.53 10.90 18.75
CA ASP A 34 3.45 10.21 19.44
C ASP A 34 3.58 8.68 19.34
N TYR A 35 3.99 8.13 18.20
CA TYR A 35 4.34 6.71 18.09
C TYR A 35 5.53 6.34 18.99
N GLU A 36 6.61 7.13 18.96
CA GLU A 36 7.83 6.88 19.75
C GLU A 36 7.58 6.89 21.26
N LYS A 37 6.76 7.85 21.72
CA LYS A 37 6.51 8.09 23.14
C LYS A 37 5.23 7.44 23.65
N GLY A 38 4.28 7.11 22.76
CA GLY A 38 2.98 6.56 23.11
C GLY A 38 2.17 7.53 23.97
N PHE A 39 2.04 8.80 23.57
CA PHE A 39 1.31 9.78 24.38
C PHE A 39 -0.20 9.56 24.27
N SER A 40 -0.70 9.37 23.05
CA SER A 40 -2.11 9.10 22.76
C SER A 40 -2.46 7.62 22.84
N ALA A 41 -3.77 7.31 22.78
CA ALA A 41 -4.24 5.94 22.64
C ALA A 41 -3.77 5.34 21.30
N GLU A 42 -3.83 6.12 20.23
CA GLU A 42 -3.37 5.75 18.89
C GLU A 42 -1.87 5.46 18.86
N GLY A 43 -1.04 6.32 19.45
CA GLY A 43 0.41 6.12 19.53
C GLY A 43 0.78 4.83 20.28
N LYS A 44 0.11 4.56 21.41
CA LYS A 44 0.27 3.31 22.17
C LYS A 44 -0.19 2.10 21.36
N PHE A 45 -1.32 2.21 20.67
CA PHE A 45 -1.89 1.13 19.89
C PHE A 45 -1.03 0.79 18.67
N THR A 46 -0.66 1.78 17.85
CA THR A 46 0.18 1.60 16.66
C THR A 46 1.53 0.98 17.01
N ARG A 47 2.14 1.36 18.14
CA ARG A 47 3.39 0.77 18.60
C ARG A 47 3.26 -0.72 18.96
N GLN A 48 2.12 -1.14 19.50
CA GLN A 48 1.84 -2.55 19.76
C GLN A 48 1.55 -3.32 18.47
N VAL A 49 0.83 -2.71 17.52
CA VAL A 49 0.60 -3.27 16.17
C VAL A 49 1.93 -3.53 15.45
N ASP A 50 2.90 -2.63 15.56
CA ASP A 50 4.24 -2.80 14.97
C ASP A 50 4.97 -4.05 15.53
N TRP A 51 4.85 -4.34 16.83
CA TRP A 51 5.38 -5.59 17.39
C TRP A 51 4.67 -6.84 16.86
N ILE A 52 3.34 -6.77 16.67
CA ILE A 52 2.56 -7.86 16.07
C ILE A 52 2.98 -8.10 14.62
N GLU A 53 3.16 -7.03 13.84
CA GLU A 53 3.60 -7.11 12.46
C GLU A 53 4.97 -7.80 12.36
N ASN A 54 5.94 -7.36 13.17
CA ASN A 54 7.27 -7.96 13.20
C ASN A 54 7.23 -9.44 13.63
N LEU A 55 6.37 -9.79 14.60
CA LEU A 55 6.16 -11.17 15.01
C LEU A 55 5.61 -12.02 13.84
N ILE A 56 4.54 -11.56 13.18
CA ILE A 56 3.95 -12.25 12.03
C ILE A 56 5.01 -12.39 10.93
N GLN A 57 5.77 -11.35 10.66
CA GLN A 57 6.80 -11.35 9.62
C GLN A 57 7.92 -12.35 9.92
N SER A 58 8.38 -12.41 11.17
CA SER A 58 9.34 -13.40 11.67
C SER A 58 8.81 -14.82 11.51
N LEU A 59 7.54 -15.06 11.87
CA LEU A 59 6.89 -16.35 11.73
C LEU A 59 6.76 -16.79 10.26
N GLU A 60 6.43 -15.87 9.35
CA GLU A 60 6.36 -16.15 7.91
C GLU A 60 7.73 -16.53 7.33
N TYR A 61 8.82 -15.86 7.75
CA TYR A 61 10.14 -16.06 7.14
C TYR A 61 10.90 -17.24 7.72
N LEU A 62 10.82 -17.42 9.03
CA LEU A 62 11.72 -18.29 9.77
C LEU A 62 10.97 -19.42 10.48
N GLY A 63 9.64 -19.32 10.56
CA GLY A 63 8.79 -20.29 11.25
C GLY A 63 8.89 -20.20 12.78
N PRO A 64 8.01 -20.92 13.49
CA PRO A 64 7.90 -20.86 14.95
C PRO A 64 9.14 -21.40 15.68
N LYS A 65 9.95 -22.26 15.03
CA LYS A 65 11.08 -22.95 15.67
C LYS A 65 12.39 -22.15 15.68
N LYS A 66 12.61 -21.22 14.75
CA LYS A 66 13.87 -20.48 14.60
C LYS A 66 13.85 -19.15 15.36
N SER A 67 13.27 -18.10 14.79
CA SER A 67 13.20 -16.75 15.40
C SER A 67 11.84 -16.46 16.05
N GLY A 68 10.82 -17.28 15.79
CA GLY A 68 9.47 -17.06 16.30
C GLY A 68 9.47 -16.87 17.83
N ARG A 69 10.28 -17.63 18.57
CA ARG A 69 10.31 -17.57 20.05
C ARG A 69 10.77 -16.21 20.60
N GLY A 70 11.88 -15.66 20.11
CA GLY A 70 12.37 -14.37 20.63
C GLY A 70 11.41 -13.22 20.34
N TRP A 71 10.83 -13.18 19.14
CA TRP A 71 9.78 -12.21 18.82
C TRP A 71 8.50 -12.43 19.63
N TRP A 72 8.18 -13.68 19.95
CA TRP A 72 7.04 -14.02 20.80
C TRP A 72 7.20 -13.49 22.22
N GLU A 73 8.36 -13.75 22.84
CA GLU A 73 8.70 -13.25 24.18
C GLU A 73 8.60 -11.72 24.25
N ILE A 74 9.14 -11.02 23.23
CA ILE A 74 9.02 -9.56 23.13
C ILE A 74 7.55 -9.14 22.99
N ALA A 75 6.77 -9.84 22.17
CA ALA A 75 5.35 -9.55 21.98
C ALA A 75 4.56 -9.68 23.29
N GLU A 76 4.82 -10.73 24.08
CA GLU A 76 4.21 -10.94 25.41
C GLU A 76 4.54 -9.80 26.39
N GLU A 77 5.74 -9.21 26.32
CA GLU A 77 6.09 -8.06 27.15
C GLU A 77 5.48 -6.73 26.68
N LYS A 78 5.36 -6.54 25.36
CA LYS A 78 5.08 -5.22 24.78
C LYS A 78 3.60 -5.01 24.47
N ILE A 79 2.80 -6.07 24.39
CA ILE A 79 1.39 -6.02 24.04
C ILE A 79 0.56 -6.14 25.31
N PHE A 80 -0.32 -5.16 25.52
CA PHE A 80 -1.20 -5.05 26.68
C PHE A 80 -2.62 -4.59 26.30
N ASP A 81 -2.82 -4.15 25.06
CA ASP A 81 -4.15 -3.84 24.53
C ASP A 81 -5.01 -5.12 24.49
N PRO A 82 -6.25 -5.09 25.03
CA PRO A 82 -7.10 -6.28 25.12
C PRO A 82 -7.38 -6.96 23.77
N LEU A 83 -7.59 -6.18 22.70
CA LEU A 83 -7.86 -6.72 21.37
C LEU A 83 -6.61 -7.42 20.82
N LEU A 84 -5.46 -6.79 20.98
CA LEU A 84 -4.18 -7.32 20.52
C LEU A 84 -3.75 -8.57 21.29
N LEU A 85 -4.07 -8.66 22.59
CA LEU A 85 -3.87 -9.87 23.40
C LEU A 85 -4.72 -11.05 22.89
N GLU A 86 -5.98 -10.81 22.54
CA GLU A 86 -6.81 -11.84 21.89
C GLU A 86 -6.26 -12.23 20.51
N PHE A 87 -5.75 -11.25 19.75
CA PHE A 87 -5.13 -11.51 18.45
C PHE A 87 -3.85 -12.35 18.59
N LEU A 88 -3.02 -12.13 19.62
CA LEU A 88 -1.87 -12.98 19.93
C LEU A 88 -2.30 -14.43 20.15
N LYS A 89 -3.38 -14.70 20.89
CA LYS A 89 -3.88 -16.08 21.09
C LYS A 89 -4.18 -16.76 19.75
N VAL A 90 -4.80 -16.02 18.82
CA VAL A 90 -5.09 -16.51 17.46
C VAL A 90 -3.81 -16.82 16.68
N ILE A 91 -2.79 -15.95 16.73
CA ILE A 91 -1.48 -16.20 16.11
C ILE A 91 -0.82 -17.45 16.75
N GLN A 92 -0.92 -17.60 18.08
CA GLN A 92 -0.35 -18.73 18.79
C GLN A 92 -0.95 -20.06 18.33
N ILE A 93 -2.29 -20.12 18.24
CA ILE A 93 -3.01 -21.30 17.74
C ILE A 93 -2.58 -21.62 16.31
N LYS A 94 -2.46 -20.60 15.44
CA LYS A 94 -2.12 -20.77 14.03
C LYS A 94 -0.71 -21.34 13.81
N PHE A 95 0.29 -20.81 14.52
CA PHE A 95 1.70 -21.10 14.25
C PHE A 95 2.34 -22.11 15.21
N TYR A 96 1.81 -22.25 16.43
CA TYR A 96 2.40 -23.13 17.46
C TYR A 96 1.53 -24.34 17.81
N HIS A 97 0.34 -24.46 17.21
CA HIS A 97 -0.59 -25.58 17.41
C HIS A 97 -0.93 -25.88 18.88
N ARG A 98 -0.84 -24.87 19.77
CA ARG A 98 -1.26 -25.02 21.17
C ARG A 98 -2.77 -25.26 21.20
N LYS A 99 -3.18 -26.39 21.76
CA LYS A 99 -4.58 -26.70 22.04
C LYS A 99 -4.94 -26.02 23.36
N THR A 100 -6.13 -25.44 23.41
CA THR A 100 -6.86 -24.91 24.59
C THR A 100 -6.61 -23.45 24.97
N PHE A 101 -7.53 -22.61 24.51
CA PHE A 101 -8.00 -21.42 25.21
C PHE A 101 -9.53 -21.50 25.29
N PRO A 102 -10.18 -20.90 26.31
CA PRO A 102 -11.63 -20.72 26.28
C PRO A 102 -12.01 -19.99 24.99
N LYS A 103 -13.02 -20.49 24.26
CA LYS A 103 -13.49 -19.84 23.03
C LYS A 103 -13.98 -18.43 23.35
N SER A 104 -13.28 -17.41 22.87
CA SER A 104 -13.78 -16.03 22.91
C SER A 104 -14.76 -15.79 21.77
N THR A 105 -15.75 -14.93 21.98
CA THR A 105 -16.74 -14.56 20.95
C THR A 105 -16.08 -13.90 19.73
N GLN A 106 -14.91 -13.29 19.90
CA GLN A 106 -14.15 -12.61 18.83
C GLN A 106 -13.12 -13.52 18.14
N GLU A 107 -12.84 -14.73 18.63
CA GLU A 107 -11.81 -15.62 18.09
C GLU A 107 -12.00 -15.90 16.59
N LYS A 108 -13.25 -16.10 16.16
CA LYS A 108 -13.59 -16.35 14.74
C LYS A 108 -13.24 -15.17 13.84
N GLU A 109 -13.56 -13.96 14.28
CA GLU A 109 -13.30 -12.72 13.54
C GLU A 109 -11.81 -12.44 13.44
N LEU A 110 -11.09 -12.54 14.56
CA LEU A 110 -9.64 -12.37 14.63
C LEU A 110 -8.87 -13.41 13.79
N LYS A 111 -9.35 -14.66 13.73
CA LYS A 111 -8.82 -15.67 12.78
C LYS A 111 -9.02 -15.22 11.34
N GLY A 112 -10.18 -14.67 11.03
CA GLY A 112 -10.50 -14.12 9.73
C GLY A 112 -9.57 -13.00 9.30
N ILE A 113 -9.28 -12.09 10.23
CA ILE A 113 -8.33 -10.98 10.07
C ILE A 113 -6.90 -11.51 9.85
N LEU A 114 -6.44 -12.48 10.65
CA LEU A 114 -5.11 -13.08 10.48
C LEU A 114 -4.97 -13.72 9.09
N GLU A 115 -5.96 -14.48 8.63
CA GLU A 115 -5.95 -15.08 7.29
C GLU A 115 -5.89 -14.03 6.17
N PHE A 116 -6.62 -12.92 6.33
CA PHE A 116 -6.61 -11.81 5.40
C PHE A 116 -5.24 -11.11 5.36
N ILE A 117 -4.66 -10.79 6.51
CA ILE A 117 -3.33 -10.17 6.63
C ILE A 117 -2.25 -11.06 6.00
N LEU A 118 -2.23 -12.36 6.31
CA LEU A 118 -1.26 -13.30 5.72
C LEU A 118 -1.40 -13.42 4.19
N LYS A 119 -2.62 -13.29 3.65
CA LYS A 119 -2.81 -13.23 2.19
C LYS A 119 -2.23 -11.95 1.63
N ILE A 120 -2.60 -10.79 2.16
CA ILE A 120 -2.12 -9.49 1.68
C ILE A 120 -0.61 -9.32 1.84
N GLY A 121 -0.01 -9.91 2.87
CA GLY A 121 1.45 -9.91 3.07
C GLY A 121 2.24 -10.42 1.86
N LYS A 122 1.64 -11.24 0.99
CA LYS A 122 2.26 -11.67 -0.28
C LYS A 122 2.53 -10.53 -1.25
N LEU A 123 1.82 -9.39 -1.15
CA LEU A 123 2.05 -8.21 -1.99
C LEU A 123 3.47 -7.66 -1.83
N LYS A 124 4.09 -7.81 -0.65
CA LYS A 124 5.48 -7.39 -0.37
C LYS A 124 6.52 -8.05 -1.27
N ARG A 125 6.19 -9.21 -1.86
CA ARG A 125 7.08 -9.99 -2.75
C ARG A 125 6.64 -9.93 -4.21
N MET A 126 5.59 -9.18 -4.52
CA MET A 126 5.03 -9.11 -5.85
C MET A 126 5.51 -7.85 -6.56
N GLU A 127 6.59 -7.98 -7.32
CA GLU A 127 7.12 -6.91 -8.17
C GLU A 127 6.08 -6.41 -9.19
N ARG A 128 6.01 -5.09 -9.38
CA ARG A 128 5.13 -4.42 -10.35
C ARG A 128 5.50 -4.80 -11.78
N THR A 129 4.52 -5.31 -12.50
CA THR A 129 4.61 -5.84 -13.85
C THR A 129 5.10 -4.80 -14.85
N TYR A 130 4.72 -3.53 -14.70
CA TYR A 130 5.19 -2.45 -15.59
C TYR A 130 6.72 -2.32 -15.58
N TRP A 131 7.34 -2.29 -14.40
CA TRP A 131 8.79 -2.15 -14.25
C TRP A 131 9.54 -3.42 -14.65
N LYS A 132 8.97 -4.60 -14.38
CA LYS A 132 9.49 -5.88 -14.89
C LYS A 132 9.49 -5.92 -16.42
N ALA A 133 8.48 -5.34 -17.06
CA ALA A 133 8.42 -5.26 -18.52
C ALA A 133 9.54 -4.37 -19.09
N TRP A 134 9.95 -3.35 -18.33
CA TRP A 134 11.18 -2.56 -18.58
C TRP A 134 12.48 -3.30 -18.25
N GLY A 135 12.42 -4.52 -17.71
CA GLY A 135 13.60 -5.30 -17.32
C GLY A 135 14.34 -4.74 -16.10
N ILE A 136 13.65 -3.96 -15.26
CA ILE A 136 14.21 -3.47 -14.00
C ILE A 136 14.35 -4.64 -13.03
N LYS A 137 15.56 -4.82 -12.49
CA LYS A 137 15.83 -5.79 -11.42
C LYS A 137 15.48 -5.15 -10.08
N ASN A 138 14.83 -5.93 -9.21
CA ASN A 138 14.30 -5.46 -7.92
C ASN A 138 13.34 -4.28 -8.13
N ALA A 139 12.34 -4.52 -8.97
CA ALA A 139 11.26 -3.55 -9.16
C ALA A 139 10.49 -3.37 -7.84
N GLU A 140 9.89 -2.20 -7.64
CA GLU A 140 9.00 -1.97 -6.50
C GLU A 140 7.92 -3.06 -6.50
N SER A 141 7.56 -3.50 -5.31
CA SER A 141 6.45 -4.40 -5.07
C SER A 141 5.11 -3.65 -5.11
N VAL A 142 4.02 -4.38 -5.27
CA VAL A 142 2.66 -3.83 -5.16
C VAL A 142 2.45 -3.19 -3.78
N ALA A 143 3.03 -3.76 -2.71
CA ALA A 143 2.94 -3.16 -1.38
C ALA A 143 3.69 -1.82 -1.28
N GLU A 144 4.88 -1.70 -1.89
CA GLU A 144 5.63 -0.43 -1.95
C GLU A 144 4.86 0.63 -2.74
N HIS A 145 4.23 0.25 -3.85
CA HIS A 145 3.36 1.14 -4.64
C HIS A 145 2.15 1.62 -3.82
N ILE A 146 1.47 0.73 -3.10
CA ILE A 146 0.33 1.07 -2.23
C ILE A 146 0.77 2.02 -1.10
N PHE A 147 1.90 1.75 -0.45
CA PHE A 147 2.46 2.63 0.58
C PHE A 147 2.73 4.03 0.02
N PHE A 148 3.43 4.10 -1.11
CA PHE A 148 3.80 5.38 -1.71
C PHE A 148 2.57 6.15 -2.19
N THR A 149 1.61 5.48 -2.84
CA THR A 149 0.32 6.08 -3.24
C THR A 149 -0.45 6.61 -2.03
N SER A 150 -0.48 5.87 -0.92
CA SER A 150 -1.14 6.32 0.33
C SER A 150 -0.45 7.54 0.94
N LEU A 151 0.89 7.59 0.90
CA LEU A 151 1.68 8.74 1.35
C LEU A 151 1.39 9.98 0.49
N LEU A 152 1.34 9.84 -0.84
CA LEU A 152 0.97 10.93 -1.74
C LEU A 152 -0.48 11.38 -1.53
N ALA A 153 -1.39 10.43 -1.28
CA ALA A 153 -2.79 10.73 -0.99
C ALA A 153 -2.94 11.55 0.29
N TRP A 154 -2.17 11.24 1.35
CA TRP A 154 -2.11 12.07 2.56
C TRP A 154 -1.55 13.47 2.27
N ILE A 155 -0.38 13.54 1.62
CA ILE A 155 0.36 14.81 1.42
C ILE A 155 -0.42 15.76 0.51
N PHE A 156 -0.93 15.30 -0.63
CA PHE A 156 -1.67 16.14 -1.56
C PHE A 156 -3.14 16.28 -1.16
N GLY A 157 -3.73 15.25 -0.56
CA GLY A 157 -5.12 15.25 -0.12
C GLY A 157 -5.38 16.31 0.95
N ARG A 158 -4.43 16.63 1.82
CA ARG A 158 -4.61 17.64 2.87
C ARG A 158 -4.89 19.05 2.34
N GLU A 159 -4.45 19.35 1.11
CA GLU A 159 -4.74 20.63 0.46
C GLU A 159 -6.18 20.67 -0.11
N LYS A 160 -6.93 19.55 0.00
CA LYS A 160 -8.30 19.36 -0.50
C LYS A 160 -9.31 19.29 0.64
N LYS A 161 -9.79 20.46 1.08
CA LYS A 161 -10.76 20.58 2.20
C LYS A 161 -12.07 19.80 2.02
N HIS A 162 -12.46 19.53 0.78
CA HIS A 162 -13.69 18.81 0.44
C HIS A 162 -13.54 17.28 0.44
N LEU A 163 -12.31 16.75 0.54
CA LEU A 163 -12.05 15.32 0.56
C LEU A 163 -12.00 14.78 1.99
N ASN A 164 -12.63 13.64 2.22
CA ASN A 164 -12.49 12.91 3.47
C ASN A 164 -11.14 12.16 3.49
N GLN A 165 -10.21 12.62 4.31
CA GLN A 165 -8.87 12.03 4.40
C GLN A 165 -8.87 10.57 4.85
N THR A 166 -9.70 10.22 5.84
CA THR A 166 -9.79 8.84 6.32
C THR A 166 -10.26 7.90 5.22
N LYS A 167 -11.30 8.30 4.48
CA LYS A 167 -11.83 7.53 3.35
C LYS A 167 -10.80 7.42 2.22
N LEU A 168 -10.13 8.52 1.88
CA LEU A 168 -9.09 8.57 0.85
C LEU A 168 -7.93 7.61 1.18
N LEU A 169 -7.47 7.59 2.43
CA LEU A 169 -6.40 6.69 2.87
C LEU A 169 -6.84 5.22 2.88
N LYS A 170 -8.04 4.91 3.39
CA LYS A 170 -8.57 3.54 3.33
C LYS A 170 -8.74 3.05 1.89
N MET A 171 -9.17 3.94 0.99
CA MET A 171 -9.27 3.66 -0.43
C MET A 171 -7.89 3.40 -1.05
N ALA A 172 -6.89 4.23 -0.76
CA ALA A 172 -5.52 4.06 -1.21
C ALA A 172 -4.90 2.74 -0.72
N LEU A 173 -5.17 2.33 0.53
CA LEU A 173 -4.72 1.04 1.05
C LEU A 173 -5.40 -0.16 0.38
N SER A 174 -6.60 0.02 -0.18
CA SER A 174 -7.44 -1.06 -0.71
C SER A 174 -7.42 -1.18 -2.25
N HIS A 175 -6.97 -0.14 -2.96
CA HIS A 175 -7.21 -0.01 -4.41
C HIS A 175 -6.57 -1.10 -5.27
N GLU A 176 -5.45 -1.71 -4.81
CA GLU A 176 -4.69 -2.72 -5.55
C GLU A 176 -4.58 -4.08 -4.86
N ILE A 177 -5.23 -4.30 -3.71
CA ILE A 177 -5.05 -5.55 -2.93
C ILE A 177 -5.55 -6.81 -3.66
N SER A 178 -6.44 -6.67 -4.65
CA SER A 178 -6.89 -7.77 -5.52
C SER A 178 -5.75 -8.45 -6.27
N ALA A 179 -4.63 -7.74 -6.50
CA ALA A 179 -3.45 -8.28 -7.17
C ALA A 179 -2.92 -9.56 -6.51
N VAL A 180 -3.15 -9.75 -5.20
CA VAL A 180 -2.75 -10.97 -4.50
C VAL A 180 -3.38 -12.26 -5.04
N ILE A 181 -4.52 -12.15 -5.74
CA ILE A 181 -5.23 -13.29 -6.34
C ILE A 181 -5.02 -13.34 -7.85
N ILE A 182 -5.09 -12.20 -8.54
CA ILE A 182 -5.10 -12.16 -10.01
C ILE A 182 -3.76 -11.73 -10.64
N GLY A 183 -2.77 -11.38 -9.81
CA GLY A 183 -1.50 -10.78 -10.22
C GLY A 183 -1.61 -9.29 -10.56
N ASP A 184 -0.47 -8.62 -10.59
CA ASP A 184 -0.37 -7.25 -11.12
C ASP A 184 -0.42 -7.27 -12.65
N THR A 185 -1.24 -6.41 -13.24
CA THR A 185 -1.47 -6.39 -14.71
C THR A 185 -1.32 -4.99 -15.26
N ILE A 186 -0.83 -4.89 -16.50
CA ILE A 186 -0.80 -3.62 -17.23
C ILE A 186 -1.75 -3.65 -18.43
N PRO A 187 -2.35 -2.50 -18.80
CA PRO A 187 -3.30 -2.30 -19.89
C PRO A 187 -3.04 -3.06 -21.22
N TYR A 188 -1.79 -3.31 -21.59
CA TYR A 188 -1.38 -3.87 -22.89
C TYR A 188 -0.38 -5.03 -22.73
N ILE A 189 -0.37 -5.69 -21.57
CA ILE A 189 0.56 -6.81 -21.31
C ILE A 189 0.48 -7.92 -22.37
N GLU A 190 -0.73 -8.21 -22.86
CA GLU A 190 -0.98 -9.25 -23.87
C GLU A 190 -0.37 -8.90 -25.24
N LYS A 191 -0.13 -7.62 -25.51
CA LYS A 191 0.48 -7.14 -26.76
C LYS A 191 2.02 -7.06 -26.65
N LEU A 192 2.61 -7.36 -25.48
CA LEU A 192 4.05 -7.28 -25.29
C LEU A 192 4.75 -8.58 -25.72
N PRO A 193 5.80 -8.50 -26.55
CA PRO A 193 6.56 -9.67 -26.99
C PRO A 193 7.35 -10.31 -25.85
N SER A 194 7.72 -11.58 -25.96
CA SER A 194 8.56 -12.25 -24.95
C SER A 194 9.95 -11.61 -24.81
N GLN A 195 10.54 -11.16 -25.92
CA GLN A 195 11.88 -10.57 -25.97
C GLN A 195 11.93 -9.18 -25.29
N ILE A 196 12.79 -9.02 -24.29
CA ILE A 196 12.95 -7.78 -23.50
C ILE A 196 13.27 -6.57 -24.39
N LYS A 197 14.18 -6.72 -25.37
CA LYS A 197 14.56 -5.62 -26.27
C LYS A 197 13.33 -5.06 -27.02
N LYS A 198 12.52 -5.96 -27.61
CA LYS A 198 11.28 -5.56 -28.32
C LYS A 198 10.24 -4.96 -27.39
N ARG A 199 10.11 -5.46 -26.15
CA ARG A 199 9.21 -4.87 -25.13
C ARG A 199 9.58 -3.42 -24.82
N LYS A 200 10.87 -3.15 -24.60
CA LYS A 200 11.36 -1.80 -24.32
C LYS A 200 11.02 -0.81 -25.42
N GLU A 201 11.18 -1.20 -26.69
CA GLU A 201 10.82 -0.33 -27.82
C GLU A 201 9.33 0.03 -27.85
N ILE A 202 8.45 -0.91 -27.49
CA ILE A 202 7.00 -0.62 -27.37
C ILE A 202 6.73 0.29 -26.18
N LEU A 203 7.37 0.02 -25.03
CA LEU A 203 7.17 0.79 -23.79
C LEU A 203 7.66 2.23 -23.86
N LYS A 204 8.53 2.57 -24.82
CA LYS A 204 8.95 3.95 -25.10
C LYS A 204 7.82 4.83 -25.64
N LYS A 205 6.70 4.25 -26.07
CA LYS A 205 5.55 4.97 -26.63
C LYS A 205 4.33 4.76 -25.74
N TRP A 206 3.57 5.84 -25.50
CA TRP A 206 2.30 5.72 -24.80
C TRP A 206 1.25 5.09 -25.73
N PRO A 207 0.63 3.96 -25.36
CA PRO A 207 -0.30 3.29 -26.24
C PRO A 207 -1.66 4.00 -26.25
N ARG A 208 -2.04 4.51 -27.43
CA ARG A 208 -3.38 5.03 -27.69
C ARG A 208 -4.27 3.89 -28.15
N LEU A 209 -5.27 3.55 -27.33
CA LEU A 209 -6.26 2.53 -27.65
C LEU A 209 -7.61 3.19 -27.97
N PRO A 210 -8.41 2.62 -28.89
CA PRO A 210 -9.79 3.05 -29.10
C PRO A 210 -10.63 2.93 -27.82
N GLU A 211 -11.62 3.79 -27.67
CA GLU A 211 -12.42 3.85 -26.44
C GLU A 211 -13.18 2.54 -26.16
N TYR A 212 -13.68 1.89 -27.21
CA TYR A 212 -14.30 0.57 -27.12
C TYR A 212 -13.33 -0.51 -26.57
N GLU A 213 -12.06 -0.51 -26.99
CA GLU A 213 -11.06 -1.45 -26.44
C GLU A 213 -10.79 -1.17 -24.96
N LYS A 214 -10.70 0.11 -24.57
CA LYS A 214 -10.53 0.50 -23.16
C LYS A 214 -11.71 0.04 -22.32
N ALA A 215 -12.94 0.25 -22.77
CA ALA A 215 -14.17 -0.16 -22.08
C ALA A 215 -14.25 -1.68 -21.92
N LYS A 216 -14.00 -2.45 -22.99
CA LYS A 216 -13.98 -3.92 -22.94
C LYS A 216 -12.93 -4.44 -21.96
N ARG A 217 -11.74 -3.86 -21.95
CA ARG A 217 -10.69 -4.21 -21.00
C ARG A 217 -11.08 -3.87 -19.57
N PHE A 218 -11.60 -2.67 -19.35
CA PHE A 218 -12.08 -2.23 -18.04
C PHE A 218 -13.07 -3.25 -17.48
N LEU A 219 -14.13 -3.60 -18.23
CA LEU A 219 -15.14 -4.55 -17.78
C LEU A 219 -14.54 -5.93 -17.46
N ARG A 220 -13.64 -6.44 -18.31
CA ARG A 220 -12.96 -7.72 -18.08
C ARG A 220 -12.14 -7.69 -16.77
N GLN A 221 -11.37 -6.63 -16.58
CA GLN A 221 -10.49 -6.48 -15.43
C GLN A 221 -11.30 -6.26 -14.14
N TYR A 222 -12.28 -5.39 -14.20
CA TYR A 222 -13.23 -5.12 -13.12
C TYR A 222 -13.89 -6.41 -12.62
N ASN A 223 -14.39 -7.25 -13.52
CA ASN A 223 -15.04 -8.52 -13.13
C ASN A 223 -14.07 -9.52 -12.49
N LYS A 224 -12.81 -9.57 -12.96
CA LYS A 224 -11.76 -10.42 -12.35
C LYS A 224 -11.40 -9.93 -10.95
N GLU A 225 -11.18 -8.62 -10.82
CA GLU A 225 -10.85 -7.99 -9.55
C GLU A 225 -12.01 -8.08 -8.55
N LYS A 226 -13.27 -7.88 -8.97
CA LYS A 226 -14.43 -8.02 -8.10
C LYS A 226 -14.50 -9.41 -7.46
N LYS A 227 -14.38 -10.46 -8.28
CA LYS A 227 -14.33 -11.85 -7.79
C LYS A 227 -13.14 -12.10 -6.85
N ALA A 228 -12.00 -11.47 -7.15
CA ALA A 228 -10.83 -11.54 -6.28
C ALA A 228 -11.09 -10.85 -4.94
N MET A 229 -11.64 -9.64 -4.93
CA MET A 229 -11.99 -8.92 -3.71
C MET A 229 -12.95 -9.73 -2.85
N GLU A 230 -14.04 -10.25 -3.44
CA GLU A 230 -15.00 -11.10 -2.74
C GLU A 230 -14.36 -12.33 -2.09
N LYS A 231 -13.42 -12.99 -2.80
CA LYS A 231 -12.67 -14.14 -2.28
C LYS A 231 -11.65 -13.74 -1.20
N LEU A 232 -10.98 -12.60 -1.37
CA LEU A 232 -9.96 -12.10 -0.45
C LEU A 232 -10.57 -11.74 0.90
N THR A 233 -11.70 -11.05 0.89
CA THR A 233 -12.41 -10.57 2.09
C THR A 233 -13.37 -11.60 2.70
N LEU A 234 -13.44 -12.83 2.17
CA LEU A 234 -14.43 -13.83 2.59
C LEU A 234 -14.32 -14.21 4.08
N SER A 235 -13.09 -14.20 4.61
CA SER A 235 -12.82 -14.54 6.00
C SER A 235 -13.14 -13.41 6.98
N LEU A 236 -13.39 -12.19 6.48
CA LEU A 236 -13.73 -11.02 7.27
C LEU A 236 -15.22 -11.02 7.64
N GLU A 237 -15.50 -10.45 8.79
CA GLU A 237 -16.82 -10.03 9.24
C GLU A 237 -17.54 -9.12 8.22
N PRO A 238 -18.89 -9.15 8.16
CA PRO A 238 -19.65 -8.51 7.09
C PRO A 238 -19.42 -7.00 6.96
N GLY A 239 -19.18 -6.30 8.07
CA GLY A 239 -18.99 -4.84 8.10
C GLY A 239 -17.73 -4.41 7.35
N LEU A 240 -16.56 -4.88 7.79
CA LEU A 240 -15.28 -4.57 7.15
C LEU A 240 -15.20 -5.13 5.73
N ARG A 241 -15.74 -6.33 5.49
CA ARG A 241 -15.86 -6.88 4.14
C ARG A 241 -16.58 -5.91 3.21
N LYS A 242 -17.73 -5.37 3.64
CA LYS A 242 -18.51 -4.41 2.87
C LYS A 242 -17.75 -3.10 2.67
N GLU A 243 -17.09 -2.59 3.72
CA GLU A 243 -16.28 -1.37 3.63
C GLU A 243 -15.17 -1.48 2.57
N ILE A 244 -14.34 -2.53 2.65
CA ILE A 244 -13.21 -2.74 1.73
C ILE A 244 -13.70 -2.88 0.28
N ILE A 245 -14.74 -3.70 0.04
CA ILE A 245 -15.30 -3.89 -1.30
C ILE A 245 -15.88 -2.58 -1.83
N SER A 246 -16.59 -1.81 -1.01
CA SER A 246 -17.19 -0.54 -1.42
C SER A 246 -16.13 0.49 -1.79
N LEU A 247 -15.06 0.62 -0.99
CA LEU A 247 -13.97 1.55 -1.28
C LEU A 247 -13.24 1.17 -2.58
N TRP A 248 -12.98 -0.12 -2.78
CA TRP A 248 -12.41 -0.62 -4.03
C TRP A 248 -13.33 -0.34 -5.21
N GLU A 249 -14.64 -0.64 -5.10
CA GLU A 249 -15.61 -0.44 -6.19
C GLU A 249 -15.73 1.04 -6.56
N GLU A 250 -15.76 1.93 -5.56
CA GLU A 250 -15.78 3.38 -5.72
C GLU A 250 -14.53 3.89 -6.46
N TYR A 251 -13.34 3.43 -6.06
CA TYR A 251 -12.09 3.75 -6.75
C TYR A 251 -12.12 3.33 -8.22
N ARG A 252 -12.57 2.10 -8.50
CA ARG A 252 -12.58 1.53 -9.85
C ARG A 252 -13.60 2.19 -10.76
N LYS A 253 -14.76 2.56 -10.22
CA LYS A 253 -15.80 3.27 -10.97
C LYS A 253 -15.56 4.78 -11.04
N VAL A 254 -14.60 5.30 -10.28
CA VAL A 254 -14.28 6.73 -10.23
C VAL A 254 -15.53 7.55 -9.84
N SER A 255 -16.29 7.08 -8.85
CA SER A 255 -17.65 7.55 -8.58
C SER A 255 -17.76 8.59 -7.45
N SER A 256 -16.64 9.10 -6.94
CA SER A 256 -16.61 10.10 -5.87
C SER A 256 -15.44 11.07 -6.06
N ALA A 257 -15.45 12.17 -5.31
CA ALA A 257 -14.34 13.11 -5.29
C ALA A 257 -13.03 12.45 -4.81
N GLU A 258 -13.09 11.59 -3.79
CA GLU A 258 -11.90 10.85 -3.33
C GLU A 258 -11.37 9.89 -4.40
N ALA A 259 -12.27 9.18 -5.10
CA ALA A 259 -11.89 8.25 -6.15
C ALA A 259 -11.30 8.96 -7.38
N ILE A 260 -11.89 10.08 -7.80
CA ILE A 260 -11.37 10.94 -8.88
C ILE A 260 -9.95 11.37 -8.53
N PHE A 261 -9.77 11.94 -7.33
CA PHE A 261 -8.47 12.44 -6.89
C PHE A 261 -7.43 11.32 -6.75
N LEU A 262 -7.79 10.20 -6.13
CA LEU A 262 -6.87 9.07 -5.90
C LEU A 262 -6.42 8.43 -7.22
N ASN A 263 -7.28 8.38 -8.25
CA ASN A 263 -6.87 7.88 -9.56
C ASN A 263 -5.75 8.74 -10.17
N GLN A 264 -5.76 10.06 -9.97
CA GLN A 264 -4.69 10.97 -10.41
C GLN A 264 -3.42 10.78 -9.58
N VAL A 265 -3.57 10.66 -8.25
CA VAL A 265 -2.45 10.38 -7.34
C VAL A 265 -1.76 9.06 -7.68
N ASN A 266 -2.51 8.02 -8.06
CA ASN A 266 -1.96 6.74 -8.50
C ASN A 266 -1.11 6.88 -9.76
N VAL A 267 -1.53 7.70 -10.74
CA VAL A 267 -0.73 8.00 -11.94
C VAL A 267 0.55 8.74 -11.55
N LEU A 268 0.44 9.72 -10.65
CA LEU A 268 1.58 10.47 -10.15
C LEU A 268 2.60 9.56 -9.42
N ALA A 269 2.13 8.60 -8.63
CA ALA A 269 2.98 7.62 -7.95
C ALA A 269 3.85 6.84 -8.96
N VAL A 270 3.24 6.32 -10.03
CA VAL A 270 3.95 5.59 -11.09
C VAL A 270 4.94 6.50 -11.83
N LEU A 271 4.58 7.75 -12.13
CA LEU A 271 5.49 8.69 -12.78
C LEU A 271 6.71 9.00 -11.91
N ILE A 272 6.52 9.29 -10.61
CA ILE A 272 7.63 9.59 -9.69
C ILE A 272 8.55 8.38 -9.58
N GLN A 273 7.99 7.17 -9.46
CA GLN A 273 8.79 5.95 -9.47
C GLN A 273 9.57 5.80 -10.80
N GLY A 274 8.96 6.17 -11.93
CA GLY A 274 9.62 6.27 -13.22
C GLY A 274 10.82 7.22 -13.21
N VAL A 275 10.69 8.42 -12.63
CA VAL A 275 11.78 9.40 -12.48
C VAL A 275 12.93 8.82 -11.66
N LEU A 276 12.64 8.13 -10.55
CA LEU A 276 13.65 7.45 -9.74
C LEU A 276 14.40 6.38 -10.55
N TYR A 277 13.66 5.60 -11.33
CA TYR A 277 14.25 4.58 -12.20
C TYR A 277 14.95 5.14 -13.43
N HIS A 278 14.57 6.30 -13.94
CA HIS A 278 15.31 6.97 -15.01
C HIS A 278 16.74 7.29 -14.55
N LYS A 279 16.90 7.83 -13.33
CA LYS A 279 18.23 8.15 -12.78
C LYS A 279 19.14 6.91 -12.72
N LYS A 280 18.59 5.76 -12.34
CA LYS A 280 19.35 4.51 -12.12
C LYS A 280 19.47 3.62 -13.36
N TYR A 281 18.42 3.48 -14.15
CA TYR A 281 18.29 2.50 -15.24
C TYR A 281 18.08 3.13 -16.63
N LYS A 282 18.03 4.47 -16.72
CA LYS A 282 17.90 5.23 -17.97
C LYS A 282 16.66 4.84 -18.81
N ILE A 283 15.55 4.52 -18.15
CA ILE A 283 14.26 4.30 -18.83
C ILE A 283 13.73 5.61 -19.42
N THR A 284 12.95 5.56 -20.50
CA THR A 284 12.35 6.76 -21.10
C THR A 284 11.15 7.23 -20.28
N LEU A 285 11.09 8.53 -19.98
CA LEU A 285 10.02 9.13 -19.17
C LEU A 285 8.84 9.67 -19.98
N THR A 286 9.06 10.02 -21.25
CA THR A 286 8.05 10.57 -22.17
C THR A 286 6.68 9.88 -22.08
N PRO A 287 6.56 8.55 -22.19
CA PRO A 287 5.24 7.90 -22.13
C PRO A 287 4.55 8.02 -20.76
N LEU A 288 5.31 8.16 -19.67
CA LEU A 288 4.74 8.36 -18.34
C LEU A 288 4.25 9.80 -18.15
N PHE A 289 4.97 10.79 -18.69
CA PHE A 289 4.51 12.18 -18.69
C PHE A 289 3.27 12.37 -19.56
N GLU A 290 3.25 11.79 -20.77
CA GLU A 290 2.05 11.81 -21.64
C GLU A 290 0.84 11.25 -20.91
N TRP A 291 0.99 10.08 -20.26
CA TRP A 291 -0.07 9.49 -19.46
C TRP A 291 -0.51 10.38 -18.28
N ALA A 292 0.44 10.99 -17.58
CA ALA A 292 0.15 11.85 -16.45
C ALA A 292 -0.63 13.10 -16.85
N PHE A 293 -0.22 13.80 -17.92
CA PHE A 293 -0.93 14.97 -18.43
C PHE A 293 -2.31 14.62 -19.02
N GLU A 294 -2.52 13.39 -19.50
CA GLU A 294 -3.84 12.92 -19.93
C GLU A 294 -4.81 12.59 -18.79
N LYS A 295 -4.27 12.24 -17.62
CA LYS A 295 -5.09 11.73 -16.50
C LYS A 295 -5.25 12.70 -15.35
N CYS A 296 -4.34 13.66 -15.23
CA CYS A 296 -4.40 14.63 -14.15
C CYS A 296 -5.05 15.91 -14.65
N ASP A 297 -6.10 16.36 -13.98
CA ASP A 297 -6.75 17.65 -14.17
C ASP A 297 -6.79 18.48 -12.88
N ASP A 298 -6.37 17.89 -11.75
CA ASP A 298 -6.30 18.59 -10.48
C ASP A 298 -5.24 19.70 -10.53
N PRO A 299 -5.57 20.97 -10.20
CA PRO A 299 -4.66 22.09 -10.35
C PRO A 299 -3.34 21.95 -9.56
N ILE A 300 -3.38 21.31 -8.38
CA ILE A 300 -2.18 21.14 -7.55
C ILE A 300 -1.29 20.06 -8.16
N LEU A 301 -1.88 18.95 -8.62
CA LEU A 301 -1.13 17.88 -9.26
C LEU A 301 -0.57 18.35 -10.61
N LEU A 302 -1.33 19.10 -11.41
CA LEU A 302 -0.86 19.69 -12.66
C LEU A 302 0.34 20.62 -12.45
N SER A 303 0.26 21.55 -11.50
CA SER A 303 1.38 22.44 -11.18
C SER A 303 2.63 21.66 -10.73
N PHE A 304 2.44 20.54 -10.01
CA PHE A 304 3.53 19.65 -9.65
C PHE A 304 4.13 18.94 -10.88
N LEU A 305 3.29 18.41 -11.77
CA LEU A 305 3.71 17.74 -13.01
C LEU A 305 4.51 18.67 -13.93
N GLU A 306 4.08 19.91 -14.11
CA GLU A 306 4.78 20.92 -14.92
C GLU A 306 6.17 21.27 -14.38
N LYS A 307 6.35 21.24 -13.06
CA LYS A 307 7.67 21.44 -12.43
C LYS A 307 8.52 20.19 -12.57
N LEU A 308 7.93 19.01 -12.38
CA LEU A 308 8.62 17.73 -12.48
C LEU A 308 9.13 17.46 -13.90
N SER A 309 8.39 17.89 -14.94
CA SER A 309 8.79 17.71 -16.34
C SER A 309 9.98 18.58 -16.77
N LYS A 310 10.44 19.50 -15.92
CA LYS A 310 11.59 20.37 -16.16
C LYS A 310 12.88 19.88 -15.48
N LEU A 311 12.80 18.80 -14.68
CA LEU A 311 13.95 18.11 -14.07
C LEU A 311 14.60 17.15 -15.07
#